data_AF-A0A9E1Y7F6-F1
#
_entry.id   AF-A0A9E1Y7F6-F1
#
_cell.length_a   1.000
_cell.length_b   1.000
_cell.length_c   1.000
_cell.angle_alpha   90.00
_cell.angle_beta   90.00
_cell.angle_gamma   90.00
#
_symmetry.space_group_name_H-M   'P 1'
#
loop_
_entity.id
_entity.type
_entity.pdbx_description
1 polymer ?
#
loop_
_entity_poly.entity_id
_entity_poly.type
_entity_poly.pdbx_seq_one_letter_code
_entity_poly.pdbx_strand_id
1 'polypeptide(L)'
;MPRNKGIILKNERILDANTRVTEDDLQKLFSLSVAIDNKAMQESSTDILLAYVGRILVIGIIVSFFFTFLLTYRKPIFDDWRMVLLIGLIFSIEVGLAFLIKQNLELSEYLIPIIVAAMVLTIMFDARIAFMGITSIILLVTILIGNNVEFMVTAMFNSSVGIYAVRQLRRRSQLFTAIFALLGSSALVIIGQGLFKGHTWLLMGNDMLNLSIVAILSPIVTYGLIGLLEVSFSITTNLTLIELLDFQHPLLKRLQHEANGTFNHSIVVGNLAEACADAISANSLLCRVGAYYHDLGKMVRPEYYIENQYSGENRHDTLTSVMSAKIIKNHVTDGLELAKEYSLPTIVSDFIPMHHGTTRVEYFYRKALEEDNKVDEVQFQYPGPKPNTKETGILMICEAVEAAVRSIKEPDIMKIEAMIDKIINMRVTAGQLSECPLTMDELTRIKGKVDGSSGLLPVLRGIYHIRIEYPDDNKLGKV
;
A
#
# COMPACT_ATOMS: atom_id res chain seq x y z
N MET A 1 -0.42 17.68 -71.78
CA MET A 1 -1.60 17.02 -71.17
C MET A 1 -2.27 18.02 -70.23
N PRO A 2 -3.58 18.27 -70.33
CA PRO A 2 -4.28 19.09 -69.34
C PRO A 2 -4.18 18.40 -67.96
N ARG A 3 -3.90 19.17 -66.90
CA ARG A 3 -3.75 18.64 -65.54
C ARG A 3 -5.07 18.15 -64.93
N ASN A 4 -6.20 18.62 -65.46
CA ASN A 4 -7.55 18.31 -64.97
C ASN A 4 -8.41 17.83 -66.14
N LYS A 5 -9.31 16.88 -65.89
CA LYS A 5 -10.27 16.36 -66.87
C LYS A 5 -11.69 16.78 -66.44
N GLY A 6 -12.17 17.91 -66.98
CA GLY A 6 -13.52 18.44 -66.69
C GLY A 6 -13.63 19.29 -65.42
N ILE A 7 -14.86 19.74 -65.13
CA ILE A 7 -15.26 20.54 -63.95
C ILE A 7 -16.52 19.90 -63.38
N ILE A 8 -16.60 19.74 -62.06
CA ILE A 8 -17.81 19.29 -61.34
C ILE A 8 -18.37 20.49 -60.57
N LEU A 9 -19.67 20.76 -60.72
CA LEU A 9 -20.32 21.89 -60.06
C LEU A 9 -20.77 21.54 -58.64
N LYS A 10 -20.88 22.58 -57.80
CA LYS A 10 -21.46 22.45 -56.46
C LYS A 10 -22.92 21.98 -56.57
N ASN A 11 -23.29 20.94 -55.81
CA ASN A 11 -24.59 20.26 -55.84
C ASN A 11 -24.86 19.43 -57.12
N GLU A 12 -23.86 19.17 -57.94
CA GLU A 12 -23.97 18.20 -59.03
C GLU A 12 -24.10 16.78 -58.45
N ARG A 13 -25.11 16.04 -58.90
CA ARG A 13 -25.31 14.65 -58.49
C ARG A 13 -24.28 13.76 -59.18
N ILE A 14 -23.38 13.15 -58.40
CA ILE A 14 -22.32 12.28 -58.93
C ILE A 14 -22.84 10.86 -59.21
N LEU A 15 -23.57 10.25 -58.27
CA LEU A 15 -24.16 8.90 -58.39
C LEU A 15 -25.54 8.86 -57.73
N ASP A 16 -26.39 7.97 -58.23
CA ASP A 16 -27.72 7.68 -57.67
C ASP A 16 -27.82 6.20 -57.25
N ALA A 17 -28.84 5.86 -56.47
CA ALA A 17 -29.11 4.47 -56.13
C ALA A 17 -29.42 3.66 -57.39
N ASN A 18 -28.89 2.44 -57.46
CA ASN A 18 -29.06 1.49 -58.58
C ASN A 18 -28.44 1.93 -59.93
N THR A 19 -27.49 2.87 -59.94
CA THR A 19 -26.71 3.20 -61.16
C THR A 19 -25.46 2.32 -61.27
N ARG A 20 -25.15 1.82 -62.47
CA ARG A 20 -23.92 1.06 -62.74
C ARG A 20 -22.72 2.01 -62.77
N VAL A 21 -21.76 1.80 -61.88
CA VAL A 21 -20.57 2.64 -61.72
C VAL A 21 -19.63 2.50 -62.92
N THR A 22 -19.20 3.62 -63.50
CA THR A 22 -18.21 3.71 -64.58
C THR A 22 -16.85 4.24 -64.07
N GLU A 23 -15.80 4.14 -64.89
CA GLU A 23 -14.48 4.70 -64.54
C GLU A 23 -14.50 6.23 -64.35
N ASP A 24 -15.40 6.95 -65.05
CA ASP A 24 -15.57 8.39 -64.89
C ASP A 24 -16.19 8.73 -63.52
N ASP A 25 -17.14 7.91 -63.04
CA ASP A 25 -17.75 8.08 -61.72
C ASP A 25 -16.74 7.84 -60.60
N LEU A 26 -15.85 6.86 -60.75
CA LEU A 26 -14.74 6.62 -59.81
C LEU A 26 -13.78 7.82 -59.76
N GLN A 27 -13.47 8.45 -60.90
CA GLN A 27 -12.64 9.65 -60.93
C GLN A 27 -13.33 10.86 -60.25
N LYS A 28 -14.65 11.00 -60.41
CA LYS A 28 -15.43 12.05 -59.72
C LYS A 28 -15.48 11.81 -58.21
N LEU A 29 -15.69 10.57 -57.77
CA LEU A 29 -15.65 10.20 -56.35
C LEU A 29 -14.26 10.43 -55.73
N PHE A 30 -13.19 10.06 -56.43
CA PHE A 30 -11.82 10.32 -55.97
C PHE A 30 -11.55 11.82 -55.87
N SER A 31 -11.97 12.59 -56.87
CA SER A 31 -11.86 14.06 -56.86
C SER A 31 -12.67 14.68 -55.71
N LEU A 32 -13.85 14.14 -55.40
CA LEU A 32 -14.66 14.56 -54.24
C LEU A 32 -13.96 14.23 -52.92
N SER A 33 -13.39 13.03 -52.76
CA SER A 33 -12.60 12.66 -51.57
C SER A 33 -11.45 13.64 -51.36
N VAL A 34 -10.64 13.88 -52.40
CA VAL A 34 -9.54 14.85 -52.35
C VAL A 34 -10.04 16.27 -52.06
N ALA A 35 -11.20 16.67 -52.56
CA ALA A 35 -11.79 17.98 -52.24
C ALA A 35 -12.34 18.07 -50.81
N ILE A 36 -12.91 17.00 -50.27
CA ILE A 36 -13.34 16.90 -48.86
C ILE A 36 -12.13 16.95 -47.95
N ASP A 37 -11.07 16.21 -48.26
CA ASP A 37 -9.81 16.21 -47.53
C ASP A 37 -9.15 17.60 -47.59
N ASN A 38 -9.09 18.22 -48.77
CA ASN A 38 -8.57 19.58 -48.93
C ASN A 38 -9.43 20.62 -48.19
N LYS A 39 -10.75 20.44 -48.11
CA LYS A 39 -11.65 21.31 -47.35
C LYS A 39 -11.51 21.10 -45.83
N ALA A 40 -11.22 19.88 -45.39
CA ALA A 40 -10.81 19.59 -44.01
C ALA A 40 -9.43 20.20 -43.70
N MET A 41 -8.52 20.26 -44.68
CA MET A 41 -7.26 21.02 -44.56
C MET A 41 -7.45 22.54 -44.64
N GLN A 42 -8.63 23.01 -45.06
CA GLN A 42 -9.05 24.40 -45.11
C GLN A 42 -9.99 24.77 -43.94
N GLU A 43 -9.95 23.99 -42.85
CA GLU A 43 -10.58 24.38 -41.58
C GLU A 43 -10.00 25.73 -41.11
N SER A 44 -10.89 26.65 -40.72
CA SER A 44 -10.47 27.91 -40.12
C SER A 44 -9.57 27.61 -38.92
N SER A 45 -8.50 28.39 -38.71
CA SER A 45 -7.65 28.24 -37.52
C SER A 45 -8.46 28.28 -36.20
N THR A 46 -9.65 28.87 -36.23
CA THR A 46 -10.64 28.84 -35.13
C THR A 46 -11.24 27.46 -34.88
N ASP A 47 -11.54 26.68 -35.90
CA ASP A 47 -12.19 25.37 -35.78
C ASP A 47 -11.22 24.33 -35.23
N ILE A 48 -9.96 24.38 -35.70
CA ILE A 48 -8.85 23.59 -35.15
C ILE A 48 -8.63 23.94 -33.67
N LEU A 49 -8.59 25.23 -33.33
CA LEU A 49 -8.45 25.68 -31.94
C LEU A 49 -9.61 25.18 -31.06
N LEU A 50 -10.85 25.32 -31.53
CA LEU A 50 -12.05 24.85 -30.83
C LEU A 50 -12.02 23.33 -30.63
N ALA A 51 -11.56 22.57 -31.62
CA ALA A 51 -11.39 21.12 -31.51
C ALA A 51 -10.34 20.74 -30.45
N TYR A 52 -9.19 21.43 -30.40
CA TYR A 52 -8.19 21.22 -29.35
C TYR A 52 -8.70 21.58 -27.95
N VAL A 53 -9.41 22.70 -27.82
CA VAL A 53 -10.07 23.09 -26.56
C VAL A 53 -11.08 22.02 -26.13
N GLY A 54 -11.90 21.52 -27.06
CA GLY A 54 -12.84 20.44 -26.80
C GLY A 54 -12.15 19.17 -26.29
N ARG A 55 -11.04 18.75 -26.90
CA ARG A 55 -10.23 17.60 -26.44
C ARG A 55 -9.68 17.82 -25.03
N ILE A 56 -9.12 19.00 -24.76
CA ILE A 56 -8.59 19.35 -23.43
C ILE A 56 -9.70 19.32 -22.38
N LEU A 57 -10.89 19.84 -22.70
CA LEU A 57 -12.04 19.82 -21.79
C LEU A 57 -12.48 18.38 -21.47
N VAL A 58 -12.59 17.51 -22.47
CA VAL A 58 -12.97 16.11 -22.27
C VAL A 58 -11.94 15.37 -21.42
N ILE A 59 -10.65 15.54 -21.71
CA ILE A 59 -9.55 14.96 -20.90
C ILE A 59 -9.62 15.50 -19.48
N GLY A 60 -9.80 16.82 -19.33
CA GLY A 60 -9.92 17.50 -18.04
C GLY A 60 -11.08 16.97 -17.21
N ILE A 61 -12.24 16.71 -17.82
CA ILE A 61 -13.40 16.11 -17.15
C ILE A 61 -13.05 14.72 -16.61
N ILE A 62 -12.50 13.83 -17.44
CA ILE A 62 -12.15 12.46 -17.03
C ILE A 62 -11.12 12.48 -15.89
N VAL A 63 -10.06 13.26 -16.05
CA VAL A 63 -9.00 13.39 -15.04
C VAL A 63 -9.55 14.02 -13.75
N SER A 64 -10.47 14.99 -13.86
CA SER A 64 -11.08 15.64 -12.68
C SER A 64 -11.87 14.67 -11.80
N PHE A 65 -12.54 13.66 -12.37
CA PHE A 65 -13.24 12.65 -11.57
C PHE A 65 -12.28 11.86 -10.67
N PHE A 66 -11.12 11.47 -11.20
CA PHE A 66 -10.10 10.76 -10.44
C PHE A 66 -9.49 11.64 -9.33
N PHE A 67 -9.10 12.87 -9.66
CA PHE A 67 -8.49 13.76 -8.65
C PHE A 67 -9.50 14.25 -7.61
N THR A 68 -10.77 14.42 -7.97
CA THR A 68 -11.85 14.70 -7.01
C THR A 68 -12.04 13.53 -6.05
N PHE A 69 -11.95 12.29 -6.53
CA PHE A 69 -11.95 11.10 -5.68
C PHE A 69 -10.77 11.10 -4.70
N LEU A 70 -9.55 11.42 -5.18
CA LEU A 70 -8.38 11.51 -4.31
C LEU A 70 -8.54 12.58 -3.23
N LEU A 71 -8.98 13.79 -3.61
CA LEU A 71 -9.25 14.91 -2.70
C LEU A 71 -10.28 14.54 -1.62
N THR A 72 -11.34 13.82 -2.00
CA THR A 72 -12.48 13.55 -1.11
C THR A 72 -12.23 12.36 -0.20
N TYR A 73 -11.67 11.26 -0.74
CA TYR A 73 -11.60 9.98 -0.04
C TYR A 73 -10.18 9.52 0.33
N ARG A 74 -9.15 10.13 -0.27
CA ARG A 74 -7.74 9.73 -0.12
C ARG A 74 -6.83 10.93 0.07
N LYS A 75 -7.30 11.90 0.86
CA LYS A 75 -6.60 13.18 1.12
C LYS A 75 -5.11 13.03 1.50
N PRO A 76 -4.69 12.09 2.37
CA PRO A 76 -3.27 11.92 2.68
C PRO A 76 -2.39 11.62 1.46
N ILE A 77 -2.93 10.91 0.46
CA ILE A 77 -2.23 10.60 -0.79
C ILE A 77 -2.24 11.80 -1.73
N PHE A 78 -3.33 12.58 -1.73
CA PHE A 78 -3.40 13.81 -2.52
C PHE A 78 -2.47 14.91 -2.01
N ASP A 79 -2.31 15.01 -0.69
CA ASP A 79 -1.46 16.03 -0.05
C ASP A 79 0.05 15.71 -0.22
N ASP A 80 0.44 14.46 -0.48
CA ASP A 80 1.82 14.11 -0.82
C ASP A 80 2.08 14.25 -2.33
N TRP A 81 2.83 15.30 -2.70
CA TRP A 81 3.17 15.61 -4.09
C TRP A 81 3.89 14.47 -4.81
N ARG A 82 4.66 13.63 -4.11
CA ARG A 82 5.37 12.48 -4.71
C ARG A 82 4.38 11.43 -5.17
N MET A 83 3.34 11.18 -4.39
CA MET A 83 2.29 10.22 -4.72
C MET A 83 1.46 10.71 -5.90
N VAL A 84 1.09 12.00 -5.90
CA VAL A 84 0.40 12.63 -7.03
C VAL A 84 1.25 12.58 -8.29
N LEU A 85 2.55 12.87 -8.20
CA LEU A 85 3.49 12.79 -9.32
C LEU A 85 3.59 11.35 -9.85
N LEU A 86 3.70 10.35 -8.98
CA LEU A 86 3.72 8.94 -9.37
C LEU A 86 2.46 8.57 -10.18
N ILE A 87 1.29 8.93 -9.68
CA ILE A 87 0.03 8.63 -10.39
C ILE A 87 -0.03 9.37 -11.73
N GLY A 88 0.36 10.64 -11.77
CA GLY A 88 0.42 11.42 -13.01
C GLY A 88 1.38 10.81 -14.04
N LEU A 89 2.51 10.27 -13.58
CA LEU A 89 3.48 9.57 -14.43
C LEU A 89 2.92 8.24 -14.95
N ILE A 90 2.22 7.46 -14.13
CA ILE A 90 1.52 6.24 -14.58
C ILE A 90 0.50 6.58 -15.68
N PHE A 91 -0.31 7.62 -15.48
CA PHE A 91 -1.28 8.07 -16.49
C PHE A 91 -0.59 8.48 -17.79
N SER A 92 0.47 9.28 -17.68
CA SER A 92 1.19 9.81 -18.85
C SER A 92 1.89 8.72 -19.64
N ILE A 93 2.52 7.77 -18.95
CA ILE A 93 3.17 6.61 -19.57
C ILE A 93 2.13 5.75 -20.26
N GLU A 94 1.00 5.43 -19.61
CA GLU A 94 0.01 4.54 -20.20
C GLU A 94 -0.65 5.15 -21.45
N VAL A 95 -1.01 6.43 -21.41
CA VAL A 95 -1.53 7.14 -22.59
C VAL A 95 -0.45 7.24 -23.68
N GLY A 96 0.80 7.48 -23.31
CA GLY A 96 1.93 7.52 -24.25
C GLY A 96 2.19 6.17 -24.92
N LEU A 97 2.11 5.06 -24.17
CA LEU A 97 2.24 3.70 -24.69
C LEU A 97 1.07 3.35 -25.60
N ALA A 98 -0.15 3.72 -25.23
CA ALA A 98 -1.32 3.54 -26.09
C ALA A 98 -1.18 4.28 -27.42
N PHE A 99 -0.70 5.53 -27.39
CA PHE A 99 -0.41 6.32 -28.59
C PHE A 99 0.67 5.64 -29.45
N LEU A 100 1.79 5.25 -28.85
CA LEU A 100 2.87 4.58 -29.55
C LEU A 100 2.42 3.27 -30.22
N ILE A 101 1.75 2.39 -29.47
CA ILE A 101 1.34 1.07 -29.94
C ILE A 101 0.31 1.20 -31.06
N LYS A 102 -0.72 2.04 -30.88
CA LYS A 102 -1.84 2.11 -31.82
C LYS A 102 -1.61 3.07 -32.99
N GLN A 103 -1.11 4.27 -32.74
CA GLN A 103 -1.03 5.34 -33.74
C GLN A 103 0.32 5.33 -34.48
N ASN A 104 1.42 4.98 -33.82
CA ASN A 104 2.75 5.01 -34.45
C ASN A 104 3.16 3.65 -35.01
N LEU A 105 2.89 2.56 -34.28
CA LEU A 105 3.28 1.19 -34.67
C LEU A 105 2.15 0.40 -35.36
N GLU A 106 0.92 0.94 -35.37
CA GLU A 106 -0.27 0.32 -35.97
C GLU A 106 -0.55 -1.11 -35.49
N LEU A 107 -0.17 -1.41 -34.25
CA LEU A 107 -0.39 -2.72 -33.63
C LEU A 107 -1.81 -2.84 -33.05
N SER A 108 -2.17 -4.06 -32.66
CA SER A 108 -3.44 -4.33 -31.98
C SER A 108 -3.53 -3.56 -30.67
N GLU A 109 -4.67 -2.90 -30.43
CA GLU A 109 -4.99 -2.24 -29.18
C GLU A 109 -4.91 -3.18 -27.96
N TYR A 110 -5.10 -4.49 -28.15
CA TYR A 110 -4.98 -5.49 -27.08
C TYR A 110 -3.55 -5.71 -26.58
N LEU A 111 -2.54 -5.14 -27.23
CA LEU A 111 -1.15 -5.10 -26.75
C LEU A 111 -0.85 -3.94 -25.80
N ILE A 112 -1.78 -2.99 -25.64
CA ILE A 112 -1.61 -1.86 -24.71
C ILE A 112 -1.59 -2.41 -23.27
N PRO A 113 -0.53 -2.14 -22.47
CA PRO A 113 -0.30 -2.80 -21.19
C PRO A 113 -1.13 -2.22 -20.02
N ILE A 114 -2.43 -1.96 -20.23
CA ILE A 114 -3.32 -1.36 -19.22
C ILE A 114 -3.31 -2.16 -17.91
N ILE A 115 -3.20 -3.48 -17.99
CA ILE A 115 -3.16 -4.35 -16.81
C ILE A 115 -1.94 -4.05 -15.91
N VAL A 116 -0.80 -3.65 -16.49
CA VAL A 116 0.39 -3.23 -15.72
C VAL A 116 0.05 -2.00 -14.88
N ALA A 117 -0.54 -0.95 -15.49
CA ALA A 117 -0.94 0.25 -14.76
C ALA A 117 -1.93 -0.09 -13.63
N ALA A 118 -2.90 -0.96 -13.88
CA ALA A 118 -3.87 -1.42 -12.89
C ALA A 118 -3.20 -2.11 -11.69
N MET A 119 -2.26 -3.01 -11.97
CA MET A 119 -1.53 -3.77 -10.95
C MET A 119 -0.56 -2.88 -10.16
N VAL A 120 0.17 -1.98 -10.82
CA VAL A 120 1.06 -1.02 -10.17
C VAL A 120 0.28 -0.11 -9.23
N LEU A 121 -0.82 0.49 -9.69
CA LEU A 121 -1.67 1.32 -8.83
C LEU A 121 -2.24 0.55 -7.63
N THR A 122 -2.51 -0.75 -7.80
CA THR A 122 -3.04 -1.59 -6.71
C THR A 122 -1.99 -1.85 -5.63
N ILE A 123 -0.76 -2.16 -6.04
CA ILE A 123 0.31 -2.57 -5.12
C ILE A 123 0.95 -1.35 -4.43
N MET A 124 1.12 -0.25 -5.17
CA MET A 124 1.69 0.99 -4.63
C MET A 124 0.71 1.73 -3.71
N PHE A 125 -0.60 1.56 -3.93
CA PHE A 125 -1.64 2.23 -3.18
C PHE A 125 -2.65 1.22 -2.64
N ASP A 126 -3.83 1.14 -3.27
CA ASP A 126 -4.86 0.18 -2.93
C ASP A 126 -5.83 -0.05 -4.09
N ALA A 127 -6.61 -1.11 -4.00
CA ALA A 127 -7.55 -1.51 -5.05
C ALA A 127 -8.61 -0.44 -5.40
N ARG A 128 -8.97 0.47 -4.48
CA ARG A 128 -9.95 1.53 -4.77
C ARG A 128 -9.34 2.62 -5.64
N ILE A 129 -8.11 3.04 -5.31
CA ILE A 129 -7.36 4.00 -6.13
C ILE A 129 -7.08 3.38 -7.51
N ALA A 130 -6.65 2.12 -7.54
CA ALA A 130 -6.39 1.42 -8.79
C ALA A 130 -7.63 1.34 -9.68
N PHE A 131 -8.79 0.98 -9.13
CA PHE A 131 -10.03 0.89 -9.90
C PHE A 131 -10.47 2.24 -10.47
N MET A 132 -10.43 3.31 -9.67
CA MET A 132 -10.78 4.66 -10.14
C MET A 132 -9.76 5.19 -11.16
N GLY A 133 -8.48 4.94 -10.92
CA GLY A 133 -7.39 5.35 -11.80
C GLY A 133 -7.44 4.63 -13.14
N ILE A 134 -7.60 3.30 -13.12
CA ILE A 134 -7.66 2.51 -14.35
C ILE A 134 -8.91 2.80 -15.16
N THR A 135 -10.05 3.04 -14.51
CA THR A 135 -11.27 3.48 -15.21
C THR A 135 -11.01 4.77 -15.99
N SER A 136 -10.32 5.73 -15.37
CA SER A 136 -9.98 7.01 -15.99
C SER A 136 -8.99 6.83 -17.15
N ILE A 137 -7.95 6.02 -16.96
CA ILE A 137 -6.98 5.67 -18.00
C ILE A 137 -7.66 4.98 -19.19
N ILE A 138 -8.53 3.99 -18.94
CA ILE A 138 -9.26 3.27 -19.98
C ILE A 138 -10.13 4.23 -20.78
N LEU A 139 -10.85 5.15 -20.13
CA LEU A 139 -11.65 6.16 -20.85
C LEU A 139 -10.79 7.05 -21.75
N LEU A 140 -9.63 7.51 -21.26
CA LEU A 140 -8.68 8.31 -22.04
C LEU A 140 -8.16 7.53 -23.25
N VAL A 141 -7.73 6.28 -23.05
CA VAL A 141 -7.20 5.41 -24.10
C VAL A 141 -8.28 5.04 -25.11
N THR A 142 -9.50 4.73 -24.67
CA THR A 142 -10.63 4.42 -25.56
C THR A 142 -10.92 5.60 -26.50
N ILE A 143 -10.92 6.83 -25.99
CA ILE A 143 -11.08 8.04 -26.82
C ILE A 143 -9.92 8.18 -27.80
N LEU A 144 -8.68 7.96 -27.34
CA LEU A 144 -7.46 8.05 -28.16
C LEU A 144 -7.48 7.07 -29.35
N ILE A 145 -8.01 5.86 -29.17
CA ILE A 145 -8.05 4.82 -30.22
C ILE A 145 -9.33 4.85 -31.06
N GLY A 146 -10.14 5.91 -30.97
CA GLY A 146 -11.32 6.10 -31.82
C GLY A 146 -12.63 5.56 -31.24
N ASN A 147 -12.79 5.61 -29.91
CA ASN A 147 -13.99 5.17 -29.18
C ASN A 147 -14.31 3.67 -29.33
N ASN A 148 -13.28 2.82 -29.36
CA ASN A 148 -13.48 1.36 -29.41
C ASN A 148 -14.08 0.82 -28.09
N VAL A 149 -15.37 0.51 -28.12
CA VAL A 149 -16.13 -0.04 -26.98
C VAL A 149 -15.73 -1.47 -26.63
N GLU A 150 -15.31 -2.29 -27.60
CA GLU A 150 -14.86 -3.67 -27.34
C GLU A 150 -13.60 -3.66 -26.47
N PHE A 151 -12.63 -2.84 -26.88
CA PHE A 151 -11.42 -2.60 -26.11
C PHE A 151 -11.75 -2.10 -24.71
N MET A 152 -12.65 -1.11 -24.57
CA MET A 152 -13.04 -0.56 -23.27
C MET A 152 -13.55 -1.64 -22.31
N VAL A 153 -14.46 -2.50 -22.78
CA VAL A 153 -15.04 -3.59 -21.96
C VAL A 153 -13.97 -4.64 -21.62
N THR A 154 -13.14 -5.02 -22.60
CA THR A 154 -12.05 -5.99 -22.42
C THR A 154 -11.01 -5.49 -21.42
N ALA A 155 -10.56 -4.24 -21.58
CA ALA A 155 -9.59 -3.61 -20.69
C ALA A 155 -10.16 -3.46 -19.26
N MET A 156 -11.42 -3.06 -19.11
CA MET A 156 -12.06 -2.92 -17.80
C MET A 156 -12.16 -4.26 -17.07
N PHE A 157 -12.59 -5.33 -17.77
CA PHE A 157 -12.72 -6.66 -17.17
C PHE A 157 -11.37 -7.24 -16.77
N ASN A 158 -10.40 -7.26 -17.69
CA ASN A 158 -9.07 -7.81 -17.42
C ASN A 158 -8.32 -7.02 -16.33
N SER A 159 -8.42 -5.68 -16.34
CA SER A 159 -7.80 -4.85 -15.30
C SER A 159 -8.43 -5.10 -13.93
N SER A 160 -9.75 -5.29 -13.85
CA SER A 160 -10.44 -5.63 -12.60
C SER A 160 -9.96 -6.97 -12.04
N VAL A 161 -9.77 -7.97 -12.90
CA VAL A 161 -9.20 -9.27 -12.52
C VAL A 161 -7.75 -9.11 -12.06
N GLY A 162 -6.94 -8.32 -12.77
CA GLY A 162 -5.56 -8.00 -12.37
C GLY A 162 -5.48 -7.33 -10.99
N ILE A 163 -6.30 -6.31 -10.75
CA ILE A 163 -6.43 -5.62 -9.45
C ILE A 163 -6.76 -6.64 -8.35
N TYR A 164 -7.77 -7.48 -8.58
CA TYR A 164 -8.18 -8.49 -7.59
C TYR A 164 -7.08 -9.51 -7.31
N ALA A 165 -6.39 -9.97 -8.36
CA ALA A 165 -5.34 -10.98 -8.26
C ALA A 165 -4.13 -10.51 -7.42
N VAL A 166 -3.81 -9.21 -7.42
CA VAL A 166 -2.66 -8.67 -6.67
C VAL A 166 -2.99 -7.81 -5.46
N ARG A 167 -4.27 -7.63 -5.13
CA ARG A 167 -4.72 -6.84 -3.97
C ARG A 167 -4.08 -7.26 -2.65
N GLN A 168 -3.69 -8.53 -2.51
CA GLN A 168 -3.01 -9.07 -1.33
C GLN A 168 -1.77 -9.87 -1.72
N LEU A 169 -0.92 -9.29 -2.56
CA LEU A 169 0.33 -9.92 -2.96
C LEU A 169 1.29 -9.99 -1.76
N ARG A 170 1.54 -11.21 -1.29
CA ARG A 170 2.47 -11.54 -0.18
C ARG A 170 3.50 -12.60 -0.56
N ARG A 171 3.26 -13.37 -1.63
CA ARG A 171 4.12 -14.49 -2.06
C ARG A 171 4.35 -14.46 -3.56
N ARG A 172 5.55 -14.86 -4.00
CA ARG A 172 5.90 -15.00 -5.42
C ARG A 172 4.97 -15.96 -6.16
N SER A 173 4.45 -17.00 -5.49
CA SER A 173 3.51 -17.95 -6.09
C SER A 173 2.20 -17.30 -6.56
N GLN A 174 1.78 -16.19 -5.93
CA GLN A 174 0.58 -15.47 -6.33
C GLN A 174 0.73 -14.75 -7.69
N LEU A 175 1.96 -14.51 -8.16
CA LEU A 175 2.19 -14.02 -9.52
C LEU A 175 1.72 -15.04 -10.57
N PHE A 176 1.96 -16.33 -10.35
CA PHE A 176 1.46 -17.38 -11.25
C PHE A 176 -0.07 -17.45 -11.22
N THR A 177 -0.68 -17.32 -10.04
CA THR A 177 -2.13 -17.24 -9.91
C THR A 177 -2.70 -16.05 -10.69
N ALA A 178 -2.02 -14.89 -10.65
CA ALA A 178 -2.41 -13.73 -11.44
C ALA A 178 -2.32 -14.00 -12.96
N ILE A 179 -1.26 -14.63 -13.44
CA ILE A 179 -1.11 -15.00 -14.87
C ILE A 179 -2.28 -15.90 -15.32
N PHE A 180 -2.58 -16.97 -14.59
CA PHE A 180 -3.69 -17.86 -14.95
C PHE A 180 -5.05 -17.18 -14.87
N ALA A 181 -5.28 -16.33 -13.87
CA ALA A 181 -6.51 -15.56 -13.76
C ALA A 181 -6.70 -14.61 -14.95
N LEU A 182 -5.63 -13.92 -15.38
CA LEU A 182 -5.65 -13.00 -16.53
C LEU A 182 -5.82 -13.72 -17.87
N LEU A 183 -5.22 -14.90 -18.04
CA LEU A 183 -5.45 -15.74 -19.22
C LEU A 183 -6.91 -16.22 -19.28
N GLY A 184 -7.45 -16.69 -18.14
CA GLY A 184 -8.84 -17.11 -18.05
C GLY A 184 -9.82 -15.96 -18.31
N SER A 185 -9.56 -14.76 -17.78
CA SER A 185 -10.41 -13.58 -18.00
C SER A 185 -10.33 -13.09 -19.44
N SER A 186 -9.14 -13.11 -20.05
CA SER A 186 -8.96 -12.77 -21.47
C SER A 186 -9.73 -13.74 -22.37
N ALA A 187 -9.70 -15.04 -22.04
CA ALA A 187 -10.46 -16.02 -22.80
C ALA A 187 -11.96 -15.79 -22.70
N LEU A 188 -12.46 -15.56 -21.48
CA LEU A 188 -13.87 -15.32 -21.24
C LEU A 188 -14.37 -14.09 -22.01
N VAL A 189 -13.64 -12.98 -21.98
CA VAL A 189 -14.10 -11.73 -22.60
C VAL A 189 -14.02 -11.77 -24.13
N ILE A 190 -12.97 -12.34 -24.71
CA ILE A 190 -12.85 -12.48 -26.18
C ILE A 190 -13.88 -13.45 -26.72
N ILE A 191 -14.12 -14.59 -26.05
CA ILE A 191 -15.16 -15.53 -26.46
C ILE A 191 -16.53 -14.87 -26.36
N GLY A 192 -16.83 -14.20 -25.25
CA GLY A 192 -18.10 -13.51 -25.05
C GLY A 192 -18.37 -12.43 -26.10
N GLN A 193 -17.39 -11.53 -26.33
CA GLN A 193 -17.54 -10.45 -27.32
C GLN A 193 -17.55 -10.97 -28.75
N GLY A 194 -16.69 -11.93 -29.08
CA GLY A 194 -16.61 -12.52 -30.40
C GLY A 194 -17.91 -13.22 -30.80
N LEU A 195 -18.53 -13.98 -29.88
CA LEU A 195 -19.85 -14.58 -30.11
C LEU A 195 -20.95 -13.53 -30.23
N PHE A 196 -20.92 -12.48 -29.40
CA PHE A 196 -21.91 -11.39 -29.44
C PHE A 196 -21.88 -10.62 -30.77
N LYS A 197 -20.69 -10.40 -31.34
CA LYS A 197 -20.50 -9.64 -32.60
C LYS A 197 -20.42 -10.50 -33.85
N GLY A 198 -20.40 -11.83 -33.71
CA GLY A 198 -20.25 -12.75 -34.83
C GLY A 198 -18.84 -12.72 -35.46
N HIS A 199 -17.81 -12.50 -34.65
CA HIS A 199 -16.42 -12.56 -35.11
C HIS A 199 -16.02 -13.97 -35.56
N THR A 200 -15.09 -14.05 -36.50
CA THR A 200 -14.53 -15.34 -36.92
C THR A 200 -13.59 -15.88 -35.86
N TRP A 201 -13.46 -17.21 -35.79
CA TRP A 201 -12.51 -17.88 -34.89
C TRP A 201 -11.06 -17.42 -35.10
N LEU A 202 -10.69 -17.07 -36.33
CA LEU A 202 -9.35 -16.56 -36.64
C LEU A 202 -9.09 -15.19 -35.99
N LEU A 203 -10.05 -14.27 -36.10
CA LEU A 203 -9.92 -12.94 -35.50
C LEU A 203 -9.86 -13.03 -33.97
N MET A 204 -10.75 -13.82 -33.38
CA MET A 204 -10.74 -14.10 -31.94
C MET A 204 -9.42 -14.75 -31.48
N GLY A 205 -8.85 -15.64 -32.30
CA GLY A 205 -7.55 -16.27 -32.01
C GLY A 205 -6.39 -15.27 -32.01
N ASN A 206 -6.39 -14.30 -32.92
CA ASN A 206 -5.39 -13.24 -32.95
C ASN A 206 -5.51 -12.30 -31.74
N ASP A 207 -6.73 -11.91 -31.38
CA ASP A 207 -6.98 -11.07 -30.20
C ASP A 207 -6.60 -11.79 -28.90
N MET A 208 -6.91 -13.09 -28.82
CA MET A 208 -6.50 -13.96 -27.72
C MET A 208 -4.97 -14.03 -27.59
N LEU A 209 -4.25 -14.17 -28.71
CA LEU A 209 -2.79 -14.24 -28.70
C LEU A 209 -2.19 -12.94 -28.14
N ASN A 210 -2.67 -11.79 -28.62
CA ASN A 210 -2.23 -10.47 -28.14
C ASN A 210 -2.49 -10.29 -26.64
N LEU A 211 -3.72 -10.61 -26.18
CA LEU A 211 -4.05 -10.54 -24.76
C LEU A 211 -3.27 -11.55 -23.92
N SER A 212 -2.95 -12.73 -24.44
CA SER A 212 -2.18 -13.74 -23.72
C SER A 212 -0.75 -13.26 -23.46
N ILE A 213 -0.14 -12.59 -24.43
CA ILE A 213 1.17 -11.94 -24.25
C ILE A 213 1.09 -10.91 -23.11
N VAL A 214 0.11 -10.02 -23.15
CA VAL A 214 -0.06 -8.99 -22.10
C VAL A 214 -0.39 -9.63 -20.74
N ALA A 215 -1.23 -10.67 -20.69
CA ALA A 215 -1.61 -11.37 -19.45
C ALA A 215 -0.42 -12.04 -18.76
N ILE A 216 0.52 -12.61 -19.53
CA ILE A 216 1.73 -13.24 -19.01
C ILE A 216 2.76 -12.18 -18.60
N LEU A 217 3.00 -11.18 -19.44
CA LEU A 217 4.02 -10.17 -19.19
C LEU A 217 3.63 -9.19 -18.09
N SER A 218 2.33 -8.88 -17.92
CA SER A 218 1.90 -7.82 -17.00
C SER A 218 2.33 -8.08 -15.54
N PRO A 219 2.13 -9.26 -14.94
CA PRO A 219 2.63 -9.54 -13.60
C PRO A 219 4.15 -9.49 -13.47
N ILE A 220 4.89 -9.94 -14.49
CA ILE A 220 6.36 -9.93 -14.51
C ILE A 220 6.89 -8.50 -14.54
N VAL A 221 6.39 -7.69 -15.48
CA VAL A 221 6.76 -6.28 -15.63
C VAL A 221 6.38 -5.50 -14.37
N THR A 222 5.17 -5.69 -13.85
CA THR A 222 4.72 -5.05 -12.60
C THR A 222 5.68 -5.35 -11.46
N TYR A 223 6.06 -6.63 -11.26
CA TYR A 223 6.97 -7.01 -10.19
C TYR A 223 8.33 -6.31 -10.30
N GLY A 224 8.90 -6.23 -11.51
CA GLY A 224 10.15 -5.50 -11.75
C GLY A 224 10.01 -3.99 -11.52
N LEU A 225 8.88 -3.39 -11.88
CA LEU A 225 8.63 -1.96 -11.70
C LEU A 225 8.47 -1.58 -10.23
N ILE A 226 7.87 -2.42 -9.39
CA ILE A 226 7.64 -2.09 -7.97
C ILE A 226 8.94 -1.71 -7.28
N GLY A 227 10.00 -2.53 -7.40
CA GLY A 227 11.29 -2.22 -6.76
C GLY A 227 11.89 -0.89 -7.21
N LEU A 228 11.75 -0.52 -8.50
CA LEU A 228 12.20 0.77 -9.01
C LEU A 228 11.37 1.93 -8.45
N LEU A 229 10.05 1.75 -8.34
CA LEU A 229 9.14 2.77 -7.84
C LEU A 229 9.26 2.97 -6.33
N GLU A 230 9.47 1.90 -5.56
CA GLU A 230 9.72 1.95 -4.11
C GLU A 230 10.93 2.85 -3.80
N VAL A 231 12.05 2.62 -4.50
CA VAL A 231 13.26 3.43 -4.32
C VAL A 231 13.03 4.88 -4.80
N SER A 232 12.46 5.06 -5.99
CA SER A 232 12.33 6.39 -6.60
C SER A 232 11.36 7.31 -5.85
N PHE A 233 10.31 6.75 -5.26
CA PHE A 233 9.26 7.50 -4.56
C PHE A 233 9.29 7.33 -3.03
N SER A 234 10.24 6.54 -2.50
CA SER A 234 10.36 6.22 -1.08
C SER A 234 9.06 5.62 -0.50
N ILE A 235 8.44 4.73 -1.26
CA ILE A 235 7.22 4.01 -0.86
C ILE A 235 7.62 2.63 -0.35
N THR A 236 7.01 2.18 0.74
CA THR A 236 7.21 0.83 1.28
C THR A 236 5.97 -0.01 0.98
N THR A 237 6.11 -1.06 0.16
CA THR A 237 4.99 -1.97 -0.10
C THR A 237 5.01 -3.15 0.87
N ASN A 238 3.93 -3.95 0.82
CA ASN A 238 3.87 -5.21 1.56
C ASN A 238 5.00 -6.18 1.17
N LEU A 239 5.56 -6.07 -0.05
CA LEU A 239 6.70 -6.90 -0.45
C LEU A 239 7.94 -6.53 0.37
N THR A 240 8.30 -5.23 0.43
CA THR A 240 9.40 -4.75 1.27
C THR A 240 9.20 -5.13 2.74
N LEU A 241 7.98 -4.98 3.27
CA LEU A 241 7.69 -5.34 4.66
C LEU A 241 7.89 -6.83 4.92
N ILE A 242 7.53 -7.70 3.98
CA ILE A 242 7.76 -9.15 4.11
C ILE A 242 9.24 -9.49 4.06
N GLU A 243 10.03 -8.80 3.24
CA GLU A 243 11.49 -8.96 3.22
C GLU A 243 12.12 -8.56 4.55
N LEU A 244 11.61 -7.50 5.19
CA LEU A 244 12.06 -7.06 6.51
C LEU A 244 11.68 -8.04 7.63
N LEU A 245 10.76 -8.98 7.43
CA LEU A 245 10.46 -10.04 8.40
C LEU A 245 11.47 -11.18 8.39
N ASP A 246 12.30 -11.30 7.36
CA ASP A 246 13.30 -12.38 7.26
C ASP A 246 14.38 -12.19 8.33
N PHE A 247 14.56 -13.17 9.21
CA PHE A 247 15.61 -13.14 10.24
C PHE A 247 17.02 -13.19 9.67
N GLN A 248 17.18 -13.50 8.39
CA GLN A 248 18.44 -13.38 7.67
C GLN A 248 18.72 -11.95 7.20
N HIS A 249 17.77 -11.03 7.34
CA HIS A 249 18.03 -9.61 7.13
C HIS A 249 19.18 -9.15 8.04
N PRO A 250 20.21 -8.46 7.50
CA PRO A 250 21.44 -8.19 8.23
C PRO A 250 21.24 -7.54 9.61
N LEU A 251 20.30 -6.59 9.73
CA LEU A 251 19.99 -5.94 11.01
C LEU A 251 19.38 -6.90 12.04
N LEU A 252 18.40 -7.72 11.66
CA LEU A 252 17.77 -8.66 12.59
C LEU A 252 18.72 -9.78 12.99
N LYS A 253 19.56 -10.22 12.06
CA LYS A 253 20.60 -11.21 12.34
C LYS A 253 21.64 -10.67 13.33
N ARG A 254 22.02 -9.40 13.21
CA ARG A 254 22.86 -8.72 14.20
C ARG A 254 22.15 -8.61 15.54
N LEU A 255 20.90 -8.18 15.58
CA LEU A 255 20.09 -8.08 16.81
C LEU A 255 20.02 -9.41 17.55
N GLN A 256 19.77 -10.49 16.82
CA GLN A 256 19.74 -11.84 17.38
C GLN A 256 21.07 -12.26 18.02
N HIS A 257 22.20 -11.81 17.48
CA HIS A 257 23.53 -12.22 17.92
C HIS A 257 24.14 -11.28 18.98
N GLU A 258 23.92 -9.97 18.87
CA GLU A 258 24.48 -8.94 19.74
C GLU A 258 23.58 -8.67 20.96
N ALA A 259 22.24 -8.78 20.83
CA ALA A 259 21.27 -8.52 21.89
C ALA A 259 20.10 -9.52 21.84
N ASN A 260 20.40 -10.81 22.09
CA ASN A 260 19.45 -11.91 21.93
C ASN A 260 18.19 -11.80 22.80
N GLY A 261 18.30 -11.24 24.01
CA GLY A 261 17.16 -10.98 24.88
C GLY A 261 16.19 -9.97 24.26
N THR A 262 16.72 -8.84 23.78
CA THR A 262 15.97 -7.82 23.05
C THR A 262 15.37 -8.36 21.75
N PHE A 263 16.09 -9.24 21.03
CA PHE A 263 15.54 -9.93 19.87
C PHE A 263 14.28 -10.72 20.23
N ASN A 264 14.35 -11.60 21.23
CA ASN A 264 13.21 -12.43 21.64
C ASN A 264 12.02 -11.58 22.14
N HIS A 265 12.31 -10.52 22.90
CA HIS A 265 11.34 -9.51 23.29
C HIS A 265 10.60 -8.92 22.09
N SER A 266 11.36 -8.44 21.10
CA SER A 266 10.81 -7.83 19.88
C SER A 266 9.92 -8.80 19.09
N ILE A 267 10.24 -10.10 19.07
CA ILE A 267 9.37 -11.12 18.45
C ILE A 267 8.04 -11.27 19.20
N VAL A 268 8.08 -11.30 20.54
CA VAL A 268 6.87 -11.38 21.38
C VAL A 268 6.00 -10.15 21.17
N VAL A 269 6.58 -8.96 21.25
CA VAL A 269 5.88 -7.69 21.00
C VAL A 269 5.31 -7.64 19.59
N GLY A 270 6.02 -8.15 18.58
CA GLY A 270 5.53 -8.24 17.20
C GLY A 270 4.29 -9.12 17.06
N ASN A 271 4.23 -10.24 17.76
CA ASN A 271 3.03 -11.11 17.77
C ASN A 271 1.84 -10.41 18.45
N LEU A 272 2.08 -9.69 19.55
CA LEU A 272 1.06 -8.88 20.21
C LEU A 272 0.54 -7.78 19.29
N ALA A 273 1.44 -7.02 18.67
CA ALA A 273 1.12 -5.89 17.82
C ALA A 273 0.35 -6.31 16.56
N GLU A 274 0.75 -7.42 15.93
CA GLU A 274 0.03 -8.02 14.78
C GLU A 274 -1.42 -8.36 15.15
N ALA A 275 -1.62 -9.08 16.27
CA ALA A 275 -2.95 -9.48 16.72
C ALA A 275 -3.84 -8.29 17.12
N CYS A 276 -3.25 -7.22 17.67
CA CYS A 276 -3.96 -5.98 18.00
C CYS A 276 -4.37 -5.22 16.75
N ALA A 277 -3.50 -5.15 15.75
CA ALA A 277 -3.79 -4.50 14.49
C ALA A 277 -4.90 -5.23 13.71
N ASP A 278 -4.86 -6.56 13.67
CA ASP A 278 -5.93 -7.36 13.07
C ASP A 278 -7.28 -7.12 13.76
N ALA A 279 -7.28 -7.00 15.10
CA ALA A 279 -8.50 -6.76 15.89
C ALA A 279 -9.23 -5.47 15.49
N ILE A 280 -8.52 -4.47 14.95
CA ILE A 280 -9.07 -3.18 14.53
C ILE A 280 -8.95 -2.92 13.01
N SER A 281 -8.49 -3.90 12.23
CA SER A 281 -8.22 -3.76 10.80
C SER A 281 -7.19 -2.66 10.46
N ALA A 282 -6.21 -2.45 11.33
CA ALA A 282 -5.00 -1.67 11.05
C ALA A 282 -3.98 -2.50 10.26
N ASN A 283 -2.85 -1.91 9.87
CA ASN A 283 -1.82 -2.63 9.11
C ASN A 283 -1.01 -3.57 10.04
N SER A 284 -1.45 -4.83 10.13
CA SER A 284 -0.84 -5.84 11.00
C SER A 284 0.57 -6.27 10.58
N LEU A 285 0.82 -6.35 9.27
CA LEU A 285 2.16 -6.61 8.74
C LEU A 285 3.13 -5.50 9.15
N LEU A 286 2.73 -4.24 9.00
CA LEU A 286 3.55 -3.10 9.42
C LEU A 286 3.78 -3.09 10.94
N CYS A 287 2.77 -3.38 11.75
CA CYS A 287 2.94 -3.47 13.21
C CYS A 287 3.96 -4.53 13.60
N ARG A 288 3.90 -5.71 12.97
CA ARG A 288 4.84 -6.80 13.22
C ARG A 288 6.26 -6.42 12.85
N VAL A 289 6.45 -5.85 11.66
CA VAL A 289 7.76 -5.38 11.20
C VAL A 289 8.26 -4.26 12.12
N GLY A 290 7.46 -3.22 12.37
CA GLY A 290 7.82 -2.13 13.28
C GLY A 290 8.29 -2.63 14.64
N ALA A 291 7.59 -3.61 15.22
CA ALA A 291 7.98 -4.24 16.48
C ALA A 291 9.33 -4.97 16.41
N TYR A 292 9.69 -5.63 15.31
CA TYR A 292 10.98 -6.32 15.19
C TYR A 292 12.18 -5.34 15.20
N TYR A 293 11.95 -4.08 14.83
CA TYR A 293 13.00 -3.08 14.67
C TYR A 293 12.93 -1.93 15.71
N HIS A 294 11.92 -1.89 16.57
CA HIS A 294 11.72 -0.73 17.48
C HIS A 294 12.88 -0.51 18.45
N ASP A 295 13.57 -1.59 18.81
CA ASP A 295 14.55 -1.65 19.90
C ASP A 295 16.00 -1.84 19.40
N LEU A 296 16.25 -1.63 18.09
CA LEU A 296 17.56 -1.87 17.46
C LEU A 296 18.73 -1.21 18.19
N GLY A 297 18.54 0.00 18.73
CA GLY A 297 19.64 0.72 19.38
C GLY A 297 20.16 0.04 20.65
N LYS A 298 19.41 -0.87 21.26
CA LYS A 298 19.88 -1.65 22.41
C LYS A 298 21.10 -2.52 22.06
N MET A 299 21.29 -2.86 20.78
CA MET A 299 22.48 -3.58 20.28
C MET A 299 23.80 -2.82 20.51
N VAL A 300 23.76 -1.49 20.61
CA VAL A 300 24.99 -0.70 20.79
C VAL A 300 25.60 -0.92 22.17
N ARG A 301 24.76 -1.17 23.18
CA ARG A 301 25.17 -1.40 24.58
C ARG A 301 24.25 -2.42 25.27
N PRO A 302 24.22 -3.69 24.80
CA PRO A 302 23.26 -4.68 25.25
C PRO A 302 23.33 -4.94 26.75
N GLU A 303 24.52 -4.81 27.36
CA GLU A 303 24.78 -5.06 28.78
C GLU A 303 24.05 -4.12 29.75
N TYR A 304 23.45 -3.02 29.27
CA TYR A 304 22.64 -2.10 30.07
C TYR A 304 21.14 -2.46 30.07
N TYR A 305 20.72 -3.44 29.30
CA TYR A 305 19.32 -3.84 29.20
C TYR A 305 19.12 -5.19 29.88
N ILE A 306 18.19 -5.23 30.84
CA ILE A 306 18.03 -6.38 31.75
C ILE A 306 17.72 -7.68 31.01
N GLU A 307 17.01 -7.61 29.89
CA GLU A 307 16.68 -8.77 29.07
C GLU A 307 17.91 -9.44 28.43
N ASN A 308 19.02 -8.71 28.29
CA ASN A 308 20.28 -9.23 27.75
C ASN A 308 21.31 -9.60 28.83
N GLN A 309 20.97 -9.43 30.11
CA GLN A 309 21.82 -9.80 31.23
C GLN A 309 21.55 -11.25 31.64
N TYR A 310 22.51 -12.16 31.36
CA TYR A 310 22.32 -13.61 31.60
C TYR A 310 22.75 -14.09 32.99
N SER A 311 23.59 -13.32 33.68
CA SER A 311 24.00 -13.49 35.08
C SER A 311 25.20 -12.57 35.35
N GLY A 312 25.07 -11.61 36.26
CA GLY A 312 26.13 -10.63 36.57
C GLY A 312 25.61 -9.45 37.37
N GLU A 313 26.50 -8.55 37.77
CA GLU A 313 26.11 -7.27 38.39
C GLU A 313 25.40 -6.38 37.36
N ASN A 314 24.32 -5.72 37.78
CA ASN A 314 23.61 -4.80 36.92
C ASN A 314 24.49 -3.56 36.69
N ARG A 315 24.81 -3.25 35.42
CA ARG A 315 25.66 -2.10 35.06
C ARG A 315 25.13 -0.77 35.62
N HIS A 316 23.83 -0.67 35.85
CA HIS A 316 23.20 0.51 36.43
C HIS A 316 23.49 0.71 37.92
N ASP A 317 23.97 -0.29 38.65
CA ASP A 317 24.22 -0.19 40.09
C ASP A 317 25.38 0.77 40.42
N THR A 318 26.31 0.93 39.47
CA THR A 318 27.48 1.83 39.60
C THR A 318 27.25 3.23 39.03
N LEU A 319 26.06 3.50 38.48
CA LEU A 319 25.74 4.75 37.79
C LEU A 319 24.75 5.60 38.57
N THR A 320 24.86 6.92 38.40
CA THR A 320 23.82 7.85 38.85
C THR A 320 22.52 7.59 38.09
N SER A 321 21.38 7.87 38.72
CA SER A 321 20.06 7.73 38.11
C SER A 321 19.91 8.52 36.79
N VAL A 322 20.51 9.71 36.71
CA VAL A 322 20.52 10.54 35.49
C VAL A 322 21.34 9.88 34.37
N MET A 323 22.52 9.32 34.68
CA MET A 323 23.32 8.60 33.68
C MET A 323 22.61 7.35 33.18
N SER A 324 22.00 6.58 34.08
CA SER A 324 21.21 5.40 33.72
C SER A 324 20.04 5.76 32.81
N ALA A 325 19.26 6.79 33.16
CA ALA A 325 18.19 7.29 32.30
C ALA A 325 18.71 7.74 30.93
N LYS A 326 19.86 8.42 30.87
CA LYS A 326 20.48 8.83 29.60
C LYS A 326 20.85 7.63 28.73
N ILE A 327 21.48 6.59 29.30
CA ILE A 327 21.84 5.37 28.56
C ILE A 327 20.58 4.69 28.02
N ILE A 328 19.57 4.51 28.87
CA ILE A 328 18.30 3.90 28.45
C ILE A 328 17.64 4.70 27.33
N LYS A 329 17.59 6.03 27.40
CA LYS A 329 16.97 6.83 26.32
C LYS A 329 17.77 6.82 25.01
N ASN A 330 19.08 6.64 25.09
CA ASN A 330 19.94 6.69 23.91
C ASN A 330 19.68 5.57 22.90
N HIS A 331 19.07 4.43 23.27
CA HIS A 331 18.72 3.39 22.27
C HIS A 331 17.81 3.94 21.15
N VAL A 332 17.02 4.99 21.41
CA VAL A 332 16.20 5.62 20.38
C VAL A 332 17.09 6.31 19.34
N THR A 333 18.11 7.05 19.79
CA THR A 333 19.03 7.76 18.89
C THR A 333 19.92 6.76 18.15
N ASP A 334 20.51 5.82 18.89
CA ASP A 334 21.33 4.75 18.34
C ASP A 334 20.54 3.89 17.33
N GLY A 335 19.27 3.61 17.64
CA GLY A 335 18.37 2.86 16.75
C GLY A 335 18.05 3.60 15.46
N LEU A 336 17.82 4.92 15.52
CA LEU A 336 17.63 5.75 14.33
C LEU A 336 18.89 5.86 13.46
N GLU A 337 20.08 5.90 14.08
CA GLU A 337 21.35 5.86 13.36
C GLU A 337 21.54 4.54 12.61
N LEU A 338 21.29 3.41 13.27
CA LEU A 338 21.31 2.08 12.65
C LEU A 338 20.26 1.94 11.54
N ALA A 339 19.04 2.44 11.77
CA ALA A 339 17.99 2.44 10.76
C ALA A 339 18.42 3.19 9.50
N LYS A 340 19.08 4.34 9.66
CA LYS A 340 19.62 5.13 8.55
C LYS A 340 20.78 4.42 7.84
N GLU A 341 21.72 3.85 8.59
CA GLU A 341 22.88 3.10 8.04
C GLU A 341 22.42 1.96 7.12
N TYR A 342 21.38 1.24 7.52
CA TYR A 342 20.84 0.09 6.78
C TYR A 342 19.68 0.44 5.84
N SER A 343 19.40 1.73 5.62
CA SER A 343 18.33 2.20 4.72
C SER A 343 16.95 1.62 5.07
N LEU A 344 16.65 1.48 6.37
CA LEU A 344 15.35 1.04 6.84
C LEU A 344 14.29 2.06 6.42
N PRO A 345 13.13 1.63 5.85
CA PRO A 345 12.12 2.57 5.42
C PRO A 345 11.56 3.40 6.56
N THR A 346 11.25 4.67 6.30
CA THR A 346 10.79 5.63 7.32
C THR A 346 9.58 5.13 8.09
N ILE A 347 8.61 4.52 7.39
CA ILE A 347 7.41 3.97 8.01
C ILE A 347 7.70 2.87 9.06
N VAL A 348 8.86 2.21 8.98
CA VAL A 348 9.32 1.24 9.98
C VAL A 348 10.19 1.93 11.04
N SER A 349 11.12 2.80 10.65
CA SER A 349 12.00 3.49 11.60
C SER A 349 11.23 4.44 12.53
N ASP A 350 10.06 4.94 12.12
CA ASP A 350 9.19 5.80 12.95
C ASP A 350 8.71 5.10 14.23
N PHE A 351 8.67 3.76 14.26
CA PHE A 351 8.37 3.00 15.47
C PHE A 351 9.45 3.16 16.55
N ILE A 352 10.70 3.45 16.18
CA ILE A 352 11.84 3.56 17.10
C ILE A 352 11.68 4.73 18.09
N PRO A 353 11.40 5.97 17.69
CA PRO A 353 11.16 7.04 18.66
C PRO A 353 9.75 7.01 19.25
N MET A 354 8.76 6.53 18.49
CA MET A 354 7.35 6.63 18.90
C MET A 354 6.92 5.56 19.90
N HIS A 355 7.59 4.39 19.99
CA HIS A 355 7.15 3.34 20.92
C HIS A 355 7.21 3.76 22.39
N HIS A 356 8.12 4.67 22.75
CA HIS A 356 8.15 5.31 24.06
C HIS A 356 7.52 6.70 24.09
N GLY A 357 7.34 7.35 22.94
CA GLY A 357 6.78 8.70 22.86
C GLY A 357 7.55 9.68 23.74
N THR A 358 6.81 10.40 24.58
CA THR A 358 7.37 11.35 25.56
C THR A 358 7.22 10.84 26.98
N THR A 359 7.28 9.52 27.16
CA THR A 359 7.16 8.91 28.49
C THR A 359 8.40 9.16 29.34
N ARG A 360 8.33 8.85 30.63
CA ARG A 360 9.43 9.01 31.58
C ARG A 360 10.04 7.66 31.90
N VAL A 361 11.37 7.61 32.04
CA VAL A 361 12.10 6.46 32.58
C VAL A 361 11.87 6.40 34.09
N GLU A 362 10.70 5.86 34.47
CA GLU A 362 10.10 6.02 35.80
C GLU A 362 10.96 5.47 36.95
N TYR A 363 11.61 4.32 36.75
CA TYR A 363 12.42 3.68 37.79
C TYR A 363 13.57 4.58 38.26
N PHE A 364 14.38 5.08 37.31
CA PHE A 364 15.50 5.95 37.65
C PHE A 364 15.06 7.34 38.11
N TYR A 365 13.91 7.84 37.63
CA TYR A 365 13.35 9.10 38.14
C TYR A 365 12.99 8.99 39.64
N ARG A 366 12.32 7.90 40.03
CA ARG A 366 11.98 7.67 41.45
C ARG A 366 13.22 7.47 42.31
N LYS A 367 14.20 6.70 41.82
CA LYS A 367 15.48 6.53 42.52
C LYS A 367 16.20 7.87 42.72
N ALA A 368 16.17 8.75 41.72
CA ALA A 368 16.72 10.09 41.85
C ALA A 368 15.98 10.94 42.91
N LEU A 369 14.65 10.84 42.98
CA LEU A 369 13.85 11.55 43.99
C LEU A 369 14.12 11.09 45.43
N GLU A 370 14.50 9.82 45.61
CA GLU A 370 14.92 9.30 46.91
C GLU A 370 16.29 9.85 47.34
N GLU A 371 17.15 10.21 46.39
CA GLU A 371 18.49 10.77 46.62
C GLU A 371 18.48 12.31 46.75
N ASP A 372 17.65 13.01 45.97
CA ASP A 372 17.49 14.47 45.98
C ASP A 372 16.03 14.86 45.68
N ASN A 373 15.45 15.79 46.44
CA ASN A 373 14.09 16.29 46.20
C ASN A 373 13.98 17.29 45.03
N LYS A 374 15.11 17.70 44.42
CA LYS A 374 15.15 18.65 43.29
C LYS A 374 15.64 17.98 42.00
N VAL A 375 14.86 17.03 41.51
CA VAL A 375 15.15 16.35 40.22
C VAL A 375 14.45 17.06 39.08
N ASP A 376 15.19 17.36 38.01
CA ASP A 376 14.62 17.83 36.75
C ASP A 376 14.00 16.66 35.97
N GLU A 377 12.68 16.64 35.87
CA GLU A 377 11.91 15.59 35.20
C GLU A 377 12.29 15.42 33.71
N VAL A 378 12.68 16.52 33.04
CA VAL A 378 13.04 16.51 31.62
C VAL A 378 14.24 15.59 31.35
N GLN A 379 15.14 15.45 32.32
CA GLN A 379 16.30 14.56 32.21
C GLN A 379 15.91 13.08 32.10
N PHE A 380 14.71 12.71 32.53
CA PHE A 380 14.18 11.34 32.51
C PHE A 380 13.15 11.10 31.42
N GLN A 381 12.77 12.13 30.66
CA GLN A 381 11.75 12.04 29.61
C GLN A 381 12.38 11.65 28.27
N TYR A 382 11.73 10.74 27.53
CA TYR A 382 12.05 10.46 26.14
C TYR A 382 11.75 11.69 25.26
N PRO A 383 12.53 11.92 24.19
CA PRO A 383 12.38 13.11 23.35
C PRO A 383 11.12 13.09 22.47
N GLY A 384 10.46 11.94 22.30
CA GLY A 384 9.37 11.78 21.35
C GLY A 384 9.84 11.62 19.90
N PRO A 385 8.94 11.83 18.92
CA PRO A 385 7.57 12.31 19.07
C PRO A 385 6.60 11.27 19.64
N LYS A 386 5.38 11.68 19.99
CA LYS A 386 4.29 10.75 20.33
C LYS A 386 3.86 9.95 19.08
N PRO A 387 3.26 8.75 19.26
CA PRO A 387 2.63 8.02 18.17
C PRO A 387 1.61 8.88 17.42
N ASN A 388 1.70 8.89 16.10
CA ASN A 388 0.82 9.64 15.20
C ASN A 388 0.04 8.74 14.22
N THR A 389 0.25 7.42 14.28
CA THR A 389 -0.49 6.42 13.51
C THR A 389 -1.10 5.38 14.45
N LYS A 390 -2.11 4.64 13.99
CA LYS A 390 -2.70 3.54 14.80
C LYS A 390 -1.64 2.49 15.11
N GLU A 391 -0.79 2.19 14.13
CA GLU A 391 0.24 1.16 14.23
C GLU A 391 1.33 1.50 15.24
N THR A 392 1.83 2.74 15.26
CA THR A 392 2.81 3.18 16.28
C THR A 392 2.16 3.28 17.67
N GLY A 393 0.88 3.63 17.75
CA GLY A 393 0.10 3.61 19.00
C GLY A 393 -0.10 2.20 19.55
N ILE A 394 -0.39 1.23 18.67
CA ILE A 394 -0.47 -0.20 19.02
C ILE A 394 0.87 -0.65 19.60
N LEU A 395 1.99 -0.35 18.93
CA LEU A 395 3.30 -0.77 19.43
C LEU A 395 3.57 -0.22 20.84
N MET A 396 3.32 1.08 21.08
CA MET A 396 3.49 1.68 22.41
C MET A 396 2.70 0.94 23.50
N ILE A 397 1.47 0.50 23.18
CA ILE A 397 0.64 -0.26 24.13
C ILE A 397 1.22 -1.66 24.33
N CYS A 398 1.54 -2.38 23.25
CA CYS A 398 2.07 -3.74 23.31
C CYS A 398 3.38 -3.80 24.10
N GLU A 399 4.31 -2.87 23.84
CA GLU A 399 5.58 -2.74 24.55
C GLU A 399 5.36 -2.57 26.06
N ALA A 400 4.49 -1.64 26.45
CA ALA A 400 4.21 -1.37 27.84
C ALA A 400 3.48 -2.53 28.55
N VAL A 401 2.60 -3.22 27.84
CA VAL A 401 1.84 -4.37 28.37
C VAL A 401 2.74 -5.59 28.52
N GLU A 402 3.56 -5.93 27.53
CA GLU A 402 4.49 -7.07 27.61
C GLU A 402 5.39 -6.91 28.84
N ALA A 403 6.05 -5.76 28.97
CA ALA A 403 6.97 -5.50 30.07
C ALA A 403 6.27 -5.57 31.44
N ALA A 404 5.04 -5.04 31.53
CA ALA A 404 4.25 -5.07 32.77
C ALA A 404 3.78 -6.48 33.12
N VAL A 405 3.31 -7.26 32.16
CA VAL A 405 2.80 -8.63 32.39
C VAL A 405 3.94 -9.58 32.75
N ARG A 406 5.12 -9.43 32.13
CA ARG A 406 6.32 -10.21 32.45
C ARG A 406 6.78 -10.07 33.91
N SER A 407 6.42 -8.97 34.57
CA SER A 407 6.72 -8.73 35.98
C SER A 407 5.75 -9.39 36.98
N ILE A 408 4.65 -9.97 36.51
CA ILE A 408 3.65 -10.63 37.36
C ILE A 408 4.19 -12.00 37.79
N LYS A 409 4.43 -12.18 39.10
CA LYS A 409 4.98 -13.43 39.67
C LYS A 409 4.13 -14.66 39.36
N GLU A 410 2.81 -14.52 39.42
CA GLU A 410 1.83 -15.58 39.18
C GLU A 410 0.71 -15.02 38.30
N PRO A 411 0.88 -15.07 36.97
CA PRO A 411 -0.09 -14.49 36.05
C PRO A 411 -1.35 -15.35 36.00
N ASP A 412 -2.50 -14.71 36.22
CA ASP A 412 -3.81 -15.25 35.90
C ASP A 412 -4.54 -14.29 34.95
N ILE A 413 -5.63 -14.76 34.34
CA ILE A 413 -6.30 -13.99 33.29
C ILE A 413 -6.86 -12.66 33.81
N MET A 414 -7.34 -12.62 35.07
CA MET A 414 -7.91 -11.41 35.67
C MET A 414 -6.82 -10.38 35.98
N LYS A 415 -5.66 -10.82 36.48
CA LYS A 415 -4.50 -9.96 36.71
C LYS A 415 -3.96 -9.39 35.40
N ILE A 416 -3.88 -10.20 34.35
CA ILE A 416 -3.44 -9.72 33.03
C ILE A 416 -4.44 -8.70 32.48
N GLU A 417 -5.74 -9.01 32.51
CA GLU A 417 -6.77 -8.08 32.02
C GLU A 417 -6.71 -6.74 32.75
N ALA A 418 -6.66 -6.78 34.09
CA ALA A 418 -6.55 -5.58 34.90
C ALA A 418 -5.25 -4.80 34.63
N MET A 419 -4.14 -5.50 34.35
CA MET A 419 -2.88 -4.87 33.96
C MET A 419 -2.99 -4.17 32.61
N ILE A 420 -3.63 -4.79 31.62
CA ILE A 420 -3.86 -4.19 30.30
C ILE A 420 -4.69 -2.91 30.45
N ASP A 421 -5.81 -2.98 31.17
CA ASP A 421 -6.69 -1.83 31.41
C ASP A 421 -5.92 -0.69 32.12
N LYS A 422 -5.09 -1.03 33.11
CA LYS A 422 -4.24 -0.05 33.80
C LYS A 422 -3.25 0.62 32.84
N ILE A 423 -2.53 -0.14 32.02
CA ILE A 423 -1.53 0.41 31.11
C ILE A 423 -2.17 1.29 30.04
N ILE A 424 -3.27 0.85 29.43
CA ILE A 424 -4.01 1.64 28.43
C ILE A 424 -4.46 2.97 29.07
N ASN A 425 -5.10 2.92 30.24
CA ASN A 425 -5.56 4.11 30.95
C ASN A 425 -4.39 5.05 31.32
N MET A 426 -3.24 4.51 31.72
CA MET A 426 -2.04 5.31 31.99
C MET A 426 -1.57 6.05 30.73
N ARG A 427 -1.51 5.38 29.57
CA ARG A 427 -1.10 6.03 28.31
C ARG A 427 -2.08 7.10 27.84
N VAL A 428 -3.38 6.84 27.97
CA VAL A 428 -4.45 7.80 27.63
C VAL A 428 -4.39 9.02 28.55
N THR A 429 -4.33 8.81 29.87
CA THR A 429 -4.31 9.90 30.86
C THR A 429 -3.05 10.75 30.77
N ALA A 430 -1.91 10.13 30.44
CA ALA A 430 -0.65 10.84 30.18
C ALA A 430 -0.62 11.56 28.80
N GLY A 431 -1.71 11.50 28.03
CA GLY A 431 -1.80 12.11 26.71
C GLY A 431 -0.82 11.54 25.69
N GLN A 432 -0.30 10.32 25.87
CA GLN A 432 0.66 9.73 24.93
C GLN A 432 0.03 9.35 23.60
N LEU A 433 -1.29 9.09 23.60
CA LEU A 433 -2.07 8.75 22.41
C LEU A 433 -2.82 9.97 21.83
N SER A 434 -2.51 11.20 22.28
CA SER A 434 -3.26 12.41 21.87
C SER A 434 -3.12 12.78 20.40
N GLU A 435 -2.04 12.35 19.76
CA GLU A 435 -1.74 12.59 18.34
C GLU A 435 -2.03 11.34 17.48
N CYS A 436 -2.46 10.25 18.12
CA CYS A 436 -2.73 8.97 17.50
C CYS A 436 -4.23 8.85 17.16
N PRO A 437 -4.61 8.44 15.94
CA PRO A 437 -6.02 8.31 15.55
C PRO A 437 -6.68 7.01 16.08
N LEU A 438 -6.29 6.53 17.27
CA LEU A 438 -6.94 5.41 17.95
C LEU A 438 -8.18 5.89 18.72
N THR A 439 -9.29 5.18 18.54
CA THR A 439 -10.54 5.45 19.27
C THR A 439 -10.66 4.61 20.54
N MET A 440 -11.51 5.01 21.49
CA MET A 440 -11.77 4.21 22.71
C MET A 440 -12.37 2.83 22.41
N ASP A 441 -13.19 2.72 21.34
CA ASP A 441 -13.68 1.43 20.85
C ASP A 441 -12.52 0.54 20.38
N GLU A 442 -11.59 1.11 19.61
CA GLU A 442 -10.41 0.39 19.13
C GLU A 442 -9.49 -0.03 20.29
N LEU A 443 -9.31 0.79 21.33
CA LEU A 443 -8.56 0.40 22.53
C LEU A 443 -9.20 -0.79 23.24
N THR A 444 -10.53 -0.82 23.30
CA THR A 444 -11.29 -1.96 23.86
C THR A 444 -11.09 -3.23 23.02
N ARG A 445 -11.06 -3.10 21.70
CA ARG A 445 -10.79 -4.22 20.76
C ARG A 445 -9.34 -4.68 20.78
N ILE A 446 -8.38 -3.76 20.98
CA ILE A 446 -6.95 -4.05 21.16
C ILE A 446 -6.74 -4.88 22.43
N LYS A 447 -7.43 -4.57 23.54
CA LYS A 447 -7.42 -5.44 24.72
C LYS A 447 -7.87 -6.87 24.37
N GLY A 448 -8.91 -6.97 23.54
CA GLY A 448 -9.50 -8.23 23.14
C GLY A 448 -10.41 -8.81 24.22
N LYS A 449 -10.80 -10.07 24.05
CA LYS A 449 -11.62 -10.83 24.99
C LYS A 449 -10.95 -12.15 25.34
N VAL A 450 -11.28 -12.72 26.49
CA VAL A 450 -10.73 -14.00 26.97
C VAL A 450 -11.04 -15.18 26.03
N ASP A 451 -12.20 -15.13 25.38
CA ASP A 451 -12.71 -16.09 24.38
C ASP A 451 -12.48 -15.63 22.93
N GLY A 452 -11.79 -14.50 22.74
CA GLY A 452 -11.50 -13.94 21.42
C GLY A 452 -10.32 -14.61 20.71
N SER A 453 -10.16 -14.26 19.44
CA SER A 453 -9.05 -14.73 18.58
C SER A 453 -8.03 -13.63 18.23
N SER A 454 -8.24 -12.39 18.68
CA SER A 454 -7.40 -11.23 18.38
C SER A 454 -7.33 -10.26 19.57
N GLY A 455 -6.34 -9.37 19.55
CA GLY A 455 -6.00 -8.48 20.68
C GLY A 455 -4.96 -9.08 21.63
N LEU A 456 -4.67 -8.34 22.70
CA LEU A 456 -3.64 -8.67 23.70
C LEU A 456 -3.98 -9.95 24.48
N LEU A 457 -5.21 -10.05 24.98
CA LEU A 457 -5.61 -11.14 25.90
C LEU A 457 -5.40 -12.55 25.32
N PRO A 458 -5.87 -12.87 24.09
CA PRO A 458 -5.67 -14.21 23.53
C PRO A 458 -4.19 -14.58 23.34
N VAL A 459 -3.36 -13.62 22.91
CA VAL A 459 -1.92 -13.85 22.69
C VAL A 459 -1.18 -14.05 24.01
N LEU A 460 -1.40 -13.16 25.00
CA LEU A 460 -0.78 -13.28 26.32
C LEU A 460 -1.19 -14.56 27.03
N ARG A 461 -2.46 -14.97 26.91
CA ARG A 461 -2.93 -16.26 27.43
C ARG A 461 -2.13 -17.44 26.85
N GLY A 462 -1.86 -17.41 25.55
CA GLY A 462 -1.04 -18.41 24.86
C GLY A 462 0.41 -18.42 25.35
N ILE A 463 1.05 -17.25 25.41
CA ILE A 463 2.45 -17.08 25.82
C ILE A 463 2.69 -17.53 27.26
N TYR A 464 1.82 -17.15 28.19
CA TYR A 464 1.96 -17.48 29.61
C TYR A 464 1.26 -18.79 30.01
N HIS A 465 0.77 -19.57 29.03
CA HIS A 465 0.11 -20.86 29.24
C HIS A 465 -1.01 -20.86 30.29
N ILE A 466 -1.80 -19.78 30.34
CA ILE A 466 -2.85 -19.61 31.36
C ILE A 466 -4.02 -20.53 31.03
N ARG A 467 -4.28 -21.50 31.91
CA ARG A 467 -5.46 -22.37 31.84
C ARG A 467 -6.67 -21.62 32.38
N ILE A 468 -7.81 -21.77 31.71
CA ILE A 468 -9.10 -21.36 32.29
C ILE A 468 -9.49 -22.48 33.25
N GLU A 469 -9.35 -22.23 34.55
CA GLU A 469 -9.98 -23.09 35.55
C GLU A 469 -11.48 -22.77 35.54
N TYR A 470 -12.28 -23.71 35.04
CA TYR A 470 -13.72 -23.67 35.25
C TYR A 470 -13.99 -23.91 36.74
N PRO A 471 -14.93 -23.17 37.35
CA PRO A 471 -15.30 -23.45 38.73
C PRO A 471 -15.74 -24.91 38.84
N ASP A 472 -15.15 -25.66 39.78
CA ASP A 472 -15.58 -27.02 40.10
C ASP A 472 -17.09 -27.05 40.37
N ASP A 473 -17.84 -27.85 39.62
CA ASP A 473 -19.28 -28.11 39.81
C ASP A 473 -19.62 -28.68 41.21
N ASN A 474 -18.61 -28.99 42.03
CA ASN A 474 -18.77 -29.58 43.37
C ASN A 474 -19.06 -28.58 44.50
N LYS A 475 -19.33 -27.30 44.22
CA LYS A 475 -19.79 -26.33 45.24
C LYS A 475 -21.25 -25.87 45.08
N LEU A 476 -22.05 -26.58 44.30
CA LEU A 476 -23.51 -26.44 44.28
C LEU A 476 -24.17 -27.71 44.81
N GLY A 477 -24.16 -27.90 46.13
CA GLY A 477 -24.97 -28.95 46.74
C GLY A 477 -24.51 -29.49 48.09
N LYS A 478 -24.56 -28.66 49.14
CA LYS A 478 -25.01 -29.08 50.48
C LYS A 478 -25.71 -27.89 51.15
N VAL A 479 -27.01 -27.78 50.86
CA VAL A 479 -27.98 -27.15 51.77
C VAL A 479 -28.45 -28.21 52.73
#